data_AF-A0A8B7Z9J4-F1
#
_entry.id   AF-A0A8B7Z9J4-F1
#
_cell.length_a   1.000
_cell.length_b   1.000
_cell.length_c   1.000
_cell.angle_alpha   90.00
_cell.angle_beta   90.00
_cell.angle_gamma   90.00
#
_symmetry.space_group_name_H-M   'P 1'
#
loop_
_entity.id
_entity.type
_entity.pdbx_description
1 polymer ?
#
loop_
_entity_poly.entity_id
_entity_poly.type
_entity_poly.pdbx_seq_one_letter_code
_entity_poly.pdbx_strand_id
1 'polypeptide(L)'
;MLVLAILCSMLLSQVNANWKSSRSGPIRADMKFYVMNMTCNDARTRCEACKSGHEGGIYLDLFEYSEGPAKFHFEGTTATSNWKDSILQEDPLEPFRYCTQNKNTYWGRSGIVTHRFYLCVDNIFSDITVPTECFRPIALISTSSQHGDDRQIGDQTLYCAN
;
A
#
# COMPACT_ATOMS: atom_id res chain seq x y z
N MET A 1 12.79 -22.07 45.40
CA MET A 1 12.88 -20.71 44.85
C MET A 1 13.15 -20.68 43.34
N LEU A 2 14.03 -21.54 42.80
CA LEU A 2 14.31 -21.60 41.36
C LEU A 2 13.05 -21.82 40.49
N VAL A 3 12.16 -22.72 40.92
CA VAL A 3 10.90 -23.04 40.23
C VAL A 3 9.98 -21.80 40.14
N LEU A 4 9.92 -21.00 41.20
CA LEU A 4 9.12 -19.76 41.22
C LEU A 4 9.71 -18.70 40.28
N ALA A 5 11.05 -18.60 40.23
CA ALA A 5 11.73 -17.65 39.34
C ALA A 5 11.54 -18.01 37.86
N ILE A 6 11.56 -19.30 37.52
CA ILE A 6 11.29 -19.78 36.16
C ILE A 6 9.81 -19.54 35.79
N LEU A 7 8.88 -19.78 36.70
CA LEU A 7 7.46 -19.46 36.50
C LEU A 7 7.22 -17.96 36.28
N CYS A 8 7.83 -17.10 37.10
CA CYS A 8 7.75 -15.65 36.89
C CYS A 8 8.39 -15.21 35.56
N SER A 9 9.52 -15.82 35.17
CA SER A 9 10.17 -15.58 33.87
C SER A 9 9.27 -15.99 32.69
N MET A 10 8.57 -17.12 32.79
CA MET A 10 7.64 -17.59 31.77
C MET A 10 6.34 -16.78 31.71
N LEU A 11 5.91 -16.18 32.83
CA LEU A 11 4.74 -15.31 32.90
C LEU A 11 5.06 -13.86 32.46
N LEU A 12 6.31 -13.43 32.60
CA LEU A 12 6.79 -12.09 32.20
C LEU A 12 7.40 -12.07 30.79
N SER A 13 7.76 -13.22 30.23
CA SER A 13 8.11 -13.30 28.82
C SER A 13 6.84 -13.06 28.01
N GLN A 14 6.84 -11.99 27.20
CA GLN A 14 5.76 -11.72 26.27
C GLN A 14 5.71 -12.85 25.25
N VAL A 15 4.89 -13.86 25.50
CA VAL A 15 4.57 -14.87 24.50
C VAL A 15 3.78 -14.14 23.43
N ASN A 16 4.41 -13.89 22.28
CA ASN A 16 3.73 -13.47 21.07
C ASN A 16 2.85 -14.62 20.58
N ALA A 17 1.71 -14.81 21.25
CA ALA A 17 0.73 -15.79 20.84
C ALA A 17 0.14 -15.32 19.49
N ASN A 18 0.28 -16.16 18.46
CA ASN A 18 -0.35 -15.98 17.15
C ASN A 18 -1.87 -16.14 17.28
N TRP A 19 -2.52 -15.19 17.94
CA TRP A 19 -3.97 -15.06 17.90
C TRP A 19 -4.32 -14.49 16.53
N LYS A 20 -4.83 -15.34 15.63
CA LYS A 20 -5.65 -14.88 14.52
C LYS A 20 -6.95 -14.36 15.11
N SER A 21 -6.98 -13.08 15.47
CA SER A 21 -8.24 -12.38 15.74
C SER A 21 -8.96 -12.23 14.41
N SER A 22 -10.05 -12.97 14.25
CA SER A 22 -10.93 -12.94 13.09
C SER A 22 -11.76 -11.65 12.96
N ARG A 23 -11.49 -10.60 13.75
CA ARG A 23 -12.13 -9.28 13.67
C ARG A 23 -11.14 -8.23 14.17
N SER A 24 -11.12 -7.07 13.48
CA SER A 24 -10.32 -5.85 13.70
C SER A 24 -8.79 -5.94 13.53
N GLY A 25 -8.24 -5.30 12.48
CA GLY A 25 -6.81 -4.94 12.39
C GLY A 25 -6.44 -3.79 13.33
N PRO A 26 -5.30 -3.08 13.19
CA PRO A 26 -4.01 -3.39 12.60
C PRO A 26 -2.92 -3.21 13.68
N ILE A 27 -2.79 -4.14 14.64
CA ILE A 27 -1.88 -3.91 15.80
C ILE A 27 -0.38 -3.95 15.38
N ARG A 28 -0.08 -4.29 14.12
CA ARG A 28 1.28 -4.39 13.58
C ARG A 28 1.43 -3.84 12.15
N ALA A 29 0.62 -2.86 11.76
CA ALA A 29 0.78 -2.19 10.47
C ALA A 29 1.49 -0.84 10.65
N ASP A 30 2.72 -0.71 10.13
CA ASP A 30 3.42 0.58 10.02
C ASP A 30 3.19 1.12 8.62
N MET A 31 2.05 1.80 8.45
CA MET A 31 1.62 2.40 7.18
C MET A 31 1.89 3.91 7.23
N LYS A 32 2.82 4.39 6.41
CA LYS A 32 3.06 5.83 6.27
C LYS A 32 1.99 6.45 5.39
N PHE A 33 1.68 7.72 5.59
CA PHE A 33 0.70 8.44 4.78
C PHE A 33 1.37 9.58 4.02
N TYR A 34 1.08 9.67 2.72
CA TYR A 34 1.60 10.68 1.81
C TYR A 34 0.47 11.32 1.01
N VAL A 35 0.69 12.57 0.61
CA VAL A 35 -0.21 13.32 -0.28
C VAL A 35 0.63 13.72 -1.50
N MET A 36 0.14 13.39 -2.69
CA MET A 36 0.85 13.63 -3.94
C MET A 36 -0.01 14.43 -4.91
N ASN A 37 0.48 15.62 -5.24
CA ASN A 37 -0.13 16.46 -6.26
C ASN A 37 0.24 15.92 -7.64
N MET A 38 -0.78 15.78 -8.49
CA MET A 38 -0.64 15.36 -9.87
C MET A 38 -0.50 16.58 -10.78
N THR A 39 0.31 16.44 -11.82
CA THR A 39 0.39 17.40 -12.93
C THR A 39 -0.65 16.98 -13.96
N CYS A 40 -1.57 17.89 -14.31
CA CYS A 40 -2.61 17.61 -15.29
C CYS A 40 -2.40 18.38 -16.60
N ASN A 41 -2.94 17.85 -17.69
CA ASN A 41 -3.03 18.57 -18.95
C ASN A 41 -3.99 19.78 -18.85
N ASP A 42 -3.98 20.67 -19.87
CA ASP A 42 -4.81 21.89 -19.87
C ASP A 42 -6.31 21.61 -19.72
N ALA A 43 -6.78 20.50 -20.28
CA ALA A 43 -8.17 20.06 -20.17
C ALA A 43 -8.52 19.41 -18.82
N ARG A 44 -7.52 19.18 -17.96
CA ARG A 44 -7.61 18.48 -16.66
C ARG A 44 -8.18 17.07 -16.73
N THR A 45 -8.17 16.47 -17.92
CA THR A 45 -8.68 15.14 -18.21
C THR A 45 -7.62 14.05 -18.12
N ARG A 46 -6.33 14.39 -18.11
CA ARG A 46 -5.24 13.45 -17.86
C ARG A 46 -4.31 14.06 -16.86
N CYS A 47 -3.99 13.31 -15.81
CA CYS A 47 -3.10 13.71 -14.74
C CYS A 47 -2.05 12.64 -14.51
N GLU A 48 -0.85 13.04 -14.14
CA GLU A 48 0.25 12.13 -13.84
C GLU A 48 1.02 12.59 -12.60
N ALA A 49 1.57 11.63 -11.88
CA ALA A 49 2.48 11.87 -10.77
C ALA A 49 3.60 10.83 -10.79
N CYS A 50 4.82 11.31 -10.57
CA CYS A 50 6.02 10.49 -10.59
C CYS A 50 6.72 10.55 -9.24
N LYS A 51 6.93 9.39 -8.61
CA LYS A 51 7.61 9.23 -7.32
C LYS A 51 8.88 8.41 -7.55
N SER A 52 10.01 8.91 -7.06
CA SER A 52 11.23 8.11 -6.98
C SER A 52 11.55 7.77 -5.52
N GLY A 53 12.16 6.62 -5.30
CA GLY A 53 12.56 6.16 -3.98
C GLY A 53 13.81 5.30 -4.00
N HIS A 54 14.32 5.03 -2.79
CA HIS A 54 15.60 4.34 -2.57
C HIS A 54 15.49 3.14 -1.59
N GLU A 55 14.29 2.61 -1.35
CA GLU A 55 14.10 1.45 -0.47
C GLU A 55 14.61 0.16 -1.14
N GLY A 56 15.84 -0.24 -0.80
CA GLY A 56 16.47 -1.47 -1.34
C GLY A 56 16.99 -1.36 -2.78
N GLY A 57 16.80 -0.21 -3.43
CA GLY A 57 17.25 0.11 -4.80
C GLY A 57 16.60 1.39 -5.30
N ILE A 58 17.09 1.95 -6.41
CA ILE A 58 16.43 3.07 -7.08
C ILE A 58 15.21 2.54 -7.81
N TYR A 59 14.04 3.07 -7.49
CA TYR A 59 12.81 2.81 -8.22
C TYR A 59 12.11 4.11 -8.61
N LEU A 60 11.33 4.02 -9.69
CA LEU A 60 10.51 5.08 -10.24
C LEU A 60 9.10 4.55 -10.40
N ASP A 61 8.14 5.15 -9.72
CA ASP A 61 6.72 4.86 -9.85
C ASP A 61 6.03 6.02 -10.56
N LEU A 62 5.37 5.70 -11.68
CA LEU A 62 4.49 6.59 -12.41
C LEU A 62 3.04 6.16 -12.15
N PHE A 63 2.23 7.12 -11.72
CA PHE A 63 0.79 6.97 -11.63
C PHE A 63 0.11 7.94 -12.59
N GLU A 64 -0.72 7.42 -13.47
CA GLU A 64 -1.53 8.22 -14.39
C GLU A 64 -3.02 7.99 -14.15
N TYR A 65 -3.77 9.08 -14.28
CA TYR A 65 -5.22 9.12 -14.23
C TYR A 65 -5.76 9.74 -15.52
N SER A 66 -6.85 9.19 -16.05
CA SER A 66 -7.62 9.85 -17.11
C SER A 66 -9.12 9.86 -16.79
N GLU A 67 -9.75 11.01 -17.01
CA GLU A 67 -11.17 11.31 -16.81
C GLU A 67 -12.04 10.77 -17.97
N GLY A 68 -13.28 10.37 -17.69
CA GLY A 68 -14.14 9.54 -18.55
C GLY A 68 -14.59 8.29 -17.78
N PRO A 69 -14.72 7.10 -18.40
CA PRO A 69 -14.43 5.88 -17.65
C PRO A 69 -13.06 6.08 -17.00
N ALA A 70 -13.02 6.16 -15.67
CA ALA A 70 -11.82 6.48 -14.94
C ALA A 70 -10.77 5.39 -15.21
N LYS A 71 -9.64 5.80 -15.77
CA LYS A 71 -8.52 4.91 -16.05
C LYS A 71 -7.37 5.24 -15.13
N PHE A 72 -6.91 4.24 -14.41
CA PHE A 72 -5.75 4.30 -13.55
C PHE A 72 -4.65 3.47 -14.18
N HIS A 73 -3.50 4.09 -14.45
CA HIS A 73 -2.31 3.39 -14.92
C HIS A 73 -1.20 3.48 -13.88
N PHE A 74 -0.56 2.35 -13.64
CA PHE A 74 0.56 2.22 -12.75
C PHE A 74 1.72 1.67 -13.55
N GLU A 75 2.85 2.34 -13.50
CA GLU A 75 4.10 1.81 -14.02
C GLU A 75 5.15 1.96 -12.94
N GLY A 76 5.90 0.90 -12.70
CA GLY A 76 7.05 0.95 -11.82
C GLY A 76 8.27 0.38 -12.51
N THR A 77 9.40 1.06 -12.32
CA THR A 77 10.68 0.76 -12.96
C THR A 77 11.74 0.66 -11.89
N THR A 78 12.51 -0.42 -11.89
CA THR A 78 13.76 -0.56 -11.14
C THR A 78 14.92 -0.72 -12.11
N ALA A 79 16.15 -0.83 -11.59
CA ALA A 79 17.32 -1.16 -12.41
C ALA A 79 17.20 -2.50 -13.17
N THR A 80 16.36 -3.43 -12.72
CA THR A 80 16.32 -4.82 -13.25
C THR A 80 14.95 -5.27 -13.74
N SER A 81 13.89 -4.52 -13.49
CA SER A 81 12.53 -4.94 -13.82
C SER A 81 11.60 -3.76 -13.99
N ASN A 82 10.66 -3.89 -14.92
CA ASN A 82 9.55 -2.95 -15.07
C ASN A 82 8.25 -3.74 -14.87
N TRP A 83 7.26 -3.11 -14.26
CA TRP A 83 5.91 -3.64 -14.13
C TRP A 83 4.92 -2.55 -14.49
N LYS A 84 3.77 -2.95 -15.00
CA LYS A 84 2.67 -2.05 -15.27
C LYS A 84 1.33 -2.70 -15.02
N ASP A 85 0.38 -1.93 -14.55
CA ASP A 85 -1.00 -2.34 -14.34
C ASP A 85 -1.96 -1.24 -14.81
N SER A 86 -3.16 -1.63 -15.21
CA SER A 86 -4.19 -0.72 -15.67
C SER A 86 -5.54 -1.14 -15.15
N ILE A 87 -6.26 -0.19 -14.55
CA ILE A 87 -7.58 -0.41 -14.01
C ILE A 87 -8.56 0.54 -14.67
N LEU A 88 -9.72 0.00 -15.05
CA LEU A 88 -10.83 0.75 -15.61
C LEU A 88 -11.97 0.73 -14.60
N GLN A 89 -12.45 1.92 -14.26
CA GLN A 89 -13.69 2.13 -13.51
C GLN A 89 -14.70 2.78 -14.48
N GLU A 90 -15.83 2.12 -14.69
CA GLU A 90 -16.82 2.58 -15.68
C GLU A 90 -17.51 3.88 -15.24
N ASP A 91 -17.90 3.96 -13.97
CA ASP A 91 -18.49 5.14 -13.35
C ASP A 91 -17.59 5.70 -12.24
N PRO A 92 -16.97 6.89 -12.41
CA PRO A 92 -16.10 7.50 -11.40
C PRO A 92 -16.84 7.96 -10.12
N LEU A 93 -18.18 8.07 -10.15
CA LEU A 93 -18.98 8.50 -9.01
C LEU A 93 -19.30 7.36 -8.05
N GLU A 94 -19.22 6.11 -8.50
CA GLU A 94 -19.45 4.95 -7.64
C GLU A 94 -18.22 4.65 -6.77
N PRO A 95 -18.42 4.21 -5.52
CA PRO A 95 -17.33 3.69 -4.69
C PRO A 95 -16.64 2.50 -5.37
N PHE A 96 -15.31 2.57 -5.44
CA PHE A 96 -14.45 1.66 -6.13
C PHE A 96 -13.26 1.28 -5.24
N ARG A 97 -12.97 -0.02 -5.20
CA ARG A 97 -11.81 -0.61 -4.55
C ARG A 97 -11.32 -1.79 -5.37
N TYR A 98 -10.08 -1.71 -5.83
CA TYR A 98 -9.39 -2.83 -6.47
C TYR A 98 -8.12 -3.15 -5.70
N CYS A 99 -7.95 -4.41 -5.33
CA CYS A 99 -6.76 -4.90 -4.66
C CYS A 99 -6.15 -6.06 -5.43
N THR A 100 -4.85 -5.95 -5.70
CA THR A 100 -4.05 -7.02 -6.28
C THR A 100 -2.95 -7.43 -5.31
N GLN A 101 -2.51 -8.67 -5.43
CA GLN A 101 -1.40 -9.23 -4.68
C GLN A 101 -0.39 -9.78 -5.67
N ASN A 102 0.90 -9.56 -5.44
CA ASN A 102 1.91 -10.23 -6.23
C ASN A 102 1.74 -11.76 -6.11
N LYS A 103 1.62 -12.45 -7.25
CA LYS A 103 1.58 -13.92 -7.27
C LYS A 103 2.98 -14.54 -7.07
N ASN A 104 4.02 -13.72 -7.17
CA ASN A 104 5.41 -14.16 -7.05
C ASN A 104 5.80 -14.31 -5.58
N THR A 105 5.52 -15.47 -5.01
CA THR A 105 6.31 -16.03 -3.91
C THR A 105 7.75 -16.15 -4.38
N TYR A 106 8.60 -15.18 -4.07
CA TYR A 106 10.05 -15.35 -4.21
C TYR A 106 10.51 -16.35 -3.15
N TRP A 107 10.79 -17.57 -3.60
CA TRP A 107 11.43 -18.60 -2.80
C TRP A 107 12.91 -18.22 -2.61
N GLY A 108 13.20 -17.38 -1.62
CA GLY A 108 14.57 -17.11 -1.20
C GLY A 108 15.25 -18.39 -0.70
N ARG A 109 16.51 -18.59 -1.09
CA ARG A 109 17.35 -19.79 -0.83
C ARG A 109 17.56 -20.16 0.65
N SER A 110 17.03 -19.41 1.61
CA SER A 110 17.32 -19.56 3.05
C SER A 110 16.13 -19.94 3.93
N GLY A 111 15.01 -20.39 3.35
CA GLY A 111 13.85 -20.85 4.10
C GLY A 111 12.73 -19.81 4.13
N ILE A 112 11.56 -20.26 3.70
CA ILE A 112 10.22 -19.67 3.72
C ILE A 112 10.11 -18.30 4.39
N VAL A 113 10.40 -17.22 3.65
CA VAL A 113 9.80 -15.91 3.91
C VAL A 113 8.85 -15.66 2.76
N THR A 114 7.57 -15.93 3.00
CA THR A 114 6.50 -15.60 2.05
C THR A 114 6.33 -14.08 2.04
N HIS A 115 7.18 -13.36 1.29
CA HIS A 115 7.00 -11.94 1.08
C HIS A 115 5.80 -11.72 0.17
N ARG A 116 4.72 -11.16 0.72
CA ARG A 116 3.52 -10.81 -0.03
C ARG A 116 3.46 -9.30 -0.17
N PHE A 117 3.27 -8.84 -1.39
CA PHE A 117 3.06 -7.45 -1.70
C PHE A 117 1.60 -7.26 -2.12
N TYR A 118 0.93 -6.30 -1.50
CA TYR A 118 -0.43 -5.90 -1.80
C TYR A 118 -0.44 -4.48 -2.35
N LEU A 119 -1.21 -4.26 -3.40
CA LEU A 119 -1.52 -2.95 -3.94
C LEU A 119 -3.03 -2.81 -4.01
N CYS A 120 -3.58 -1.82 -3.31
CA CYS A 120 -4.98 -1.44 -3.39
C CYS A 120 -5.12 -0.03 -3.95
N VAL A 121 -6.14 0.18 -4.76
CA VAL A 121 -6.53 1.46 -5.35
C VAL A 121 -7.97 1.69 -4.98
N ASP A 122 -8.23 2.79 -4.29
CA ASP A 122 -9.53 3.14 -3.74
C ASP A 122 -9.91 4.57 -4.16
N ASN A 123 -11.19 4.84 -4.45
CA ASN A 123 -11.72 6.21 -4.53
C ASN A 123 -12.58 6.57 -3.30
N ILE A 124 -12.45 5.78 -2.23
CA ILE A 124 -13.17 5.96 -0.96
C ILE A 124 -12.22 6.66 0.02
N PHE A 125 -12.62 7.85 0.46
CA PHE A 125 -11.78 8.69 1.33
C PHE A 125 -12.35 8.86 2.75
N SER A 126 -13.44 8.17 3.09
CA SER A 126 -14.13 8.30 4.39
C SER A 126 -13.24 7.96 5.59
N ASP A 127 -12.24 7.11 5.36
CA ASP A 127 -11.39 6.55 6.42
C ASP A 127 -10.09 7.36 6.61
N ILE A 128 -9.90 8.44 5.85
CA ILE A 128 -8.73 9.32 5.92
C ILE A 128 -9.16 10.79 6.08
N THR A 129 -8.26 11.61 6.61
CA THR A 129 -8.44 13.06 6.58
C THR A 129 -7.87 13.60 5.27
N VAL A 130 -8.74 13.98 4.34
CA VAL A 130 -8.33 14.64 3.10
C VAL A 130 -7.88 16.06 3.44
N PRO A 131 -6.62 16.43 3.15
CA PRO A 131 -6.10 17.74 3.53
C PRO A 131 -6.68 18.83 2.61
N THR A 132 -6.77 20.06 3.11
CA THR A 132 -7.46 21.17 2.44
C THR A 132 -6.84 21.59 1.10
N GLU A 133 -5.55 21.32 0.91
CA GLU A 133 -4.81 21.56 -0.32
C GLU A 133 -5.15 20.56 -1.44
N CYS A 134 -5.83 19.45 -1.12
CA CYS A 134 -6.27 18.45 -2.08
C CYS A 134 -7.68 18.80 -2.60
N PHE A 135 -7.76 19.70 -3.60
CA PHE A 135 -9.05 20.17 -4.12
C PHE A 135 -9.88 19.08 -4.79
N ARG A 136 -9.22 18.16 -5.51
CA ARG A 136 -9.86 17.05 -6.22
C ARG A 136 -9.12 15.74 -5.91
N PRO A 137 -9.52 14.99 -4.87
CA PRO A 137 -8.93 13.68 -4.58
C PRO A 137 -9.30 12.71 -5.70
N ILE A 138 -8.29 12.02 -6.25
CA ILE A 138 -8.44 11.10 -7.39
C ILE A 138 -8.45 9.65 -6.93
N ALA A 139 -7.45 9.25 -6.15
CA ALA A 139 -7.33 7.88 -5.66
C ALA A 139 -6.45 7.84 -4.40
N LEU A 140 -6.77 6.91 -3.51
CA LEU A 140 -5.91 6.47 -2.42
C LEU A 140 -5.27 5.16 -2.86
N ILE A 141 -3.94 5.14 -2.93
CA ILE A 141 -3.18 3.94 -3.29
C ILE A 141 -2.47 3.45 -2.05
N SER A 142 -2.81 2.23 -1.62
CA SER A 142 -2.19 1.57 -0.48
C SER A 142 -1.28 0.46 -0.98
N THR A 143 0.02 0.60 -0.73
CA THR A 143 1.00 -0.46 -0.93
C THR A 143 1.37 -1.05 0.42
N SER A 144 1.50 -2.37 0.50
CA SER A 144 2.01 -2.99 1.73
C SER A 144 2.72 -4.29 1.47
N SER A 145 3.80 -4.52 2.20
CA SER A 145 4.46 -5.81 2.32
C SER A 145 4.03 -6.50 3.60
N GLN A 146 3.76 -7.80 3.51
CA GLN A 146 3.61 -8.68 4.66
C GLN A 146 4.83 -9.59 4.75
N HIS A 147 5.46 -9.59 5.94
CA HIS A 147 6.58 -10.47 6.28
C HIS A 147 6.09 -11.67 7.11
N GLY A 148 6.97 -12.67 7.31
CA GLY A 148 6.61 -13.94 7.95
C GLY A 148 6.18 -13.86 9.42
N ASP A 149 6.33 -12.70 10.07
CA ASP A 149 5.87 -12.40 11.44
C ASP A 149 4.50 -11.70 11.48
N ASP A 150 3.78 -11.72 10.35
CA ASP A 150 2.50 -11.05 10.11
C ASP A 150 2.56 -9.52 10.30
N ARG A 151 3.75 -8.92 10.36
CA ARG A 151 3.89 -7.47 10.30
C ARG A 151 3.61 -6.99 8.89
N GLN A 152 2.87 -5.90 8.81
CA GLN A 152 2.56 -5.21 7.57
C GLN A 152 3.29 -3.87 7.58
N ILE A 153 4.07 -3.60 6.57
CA ILE A 153 4.76 -2.32 6.41
C ILE A 153 4.37 -1.78 5.05
N GLY A 154 4.14 -0.49 4.93
CA GLY A 154 3.75 0.06 3.65
C GLY A 154 3.44 1.54 3.69
N ASP A 155 2.85 1.99 2.61
CA ASP A 155 2.50 3.38 2.40
C ASP A 155 1.06 3.48 1.90
N GLN A 156 0.39 4.56 2.30
CA GLN A 156 -0.84 5.03 1.70
C GLN A 156 -0.55 6.38 1.05
N THR A 157 -0.81 6.52 -0.24
CA THR A 157 -0.58 7.76 -0.99
C THR A 157 -1.90 8.25 -1.55
N LEU A 158 -2.35 9.41 -1.09
CA LEU A 158 -3.50 10.12 -1.65
C LEU A 158 -3.03 10.96 -2.84
N TYR A 159 -3.57 10.69 -4.02
CA TYR A 159 -3.29 11.45 -5.23
C TYR A 159 -4.36 12.52 -5.47
N CYS A 160 -3.92 13.75 -5.67
CA CYS A 160 -4.75 14.95 -5.77
C CYS A 160 -4.52 15.64 -7.12
N ALA A 161 -5.59 15.97 -7.83
CA ALA A 161 -5.52 16.83 -9.00
C ALA A 161 -5.80 18.29 -8.61
N ASN A 162 -4.98 19.22 -9.11
CA ASN A 162 -5.10 20.67 -8.86
C ASN A 162 -5.57 21.42 -10.12
#